data_AF-A0A6G3XJV8-F1
#
_entry.id   AF-A0A6G3XJV8-F1
#
_cell.length_a   1.000
_cell.length_b   1.000
_cell.length_c   1.000
_cell.angle_alpha   90.00
_cell.angle_beta   90.00
_cell.angle_gamma   90.00
#
_symmetry.space_group_name_H-M   'P 1'
#
loop_
_entity.id
_entity.type
_entity.pdbx_description
1 polymer ?
#
loop_
_entity_poly.entity_id
_entity_poly.type
_entity_poly.pdbx_seq_one_letter_code
_entity_poly.pdbx_strand_id
1 'polypeptide(L)'
;SYPHCWRCHTALLYYAQPSWYIRTTAIKDRLLQENEKTNWFPDSVKNGRFGDWLNNNVDWALSRNRYWGTPLPIWRCEDNHLTCVGSRAELTELTGTDQSGLDPHRPFIDEITFTCTHENCQLEAYRVPEVIDAWYDSGS
;
A
#
# COMPACT_ATOMS: atom_id res chain seq x y z
N SER A 1 -11.63 5.76 26.73
CA SER A 1 -10.99 4.59 26.10
C SER A 1 -9.73 5.05 25.39
N TYR A 2 -8.63 4.29 25.43
CA TYR A 2 -7.36 4.62 24.77
C TYR A 2 -7.04 3.56 23.70
N PRO A 3 -6.48 3.91 22.53
CA PRO A 3 -6.24 2.95 21.46
C PRO A 3 -5.12 1.96 21.81
N HIS A 4 -5.35 0.69 21.53
CA HIS A 4 -4.38 -0.40 21.70
C HIS A 4 -4.23 -1.17 20.39
N CYS A 5 -3.06 -1.76 20.16
CA CYS A 5 -2.82 -2.62 19.02
C CYS A 5 -3.79 -3.80 19.03
N TRP A 6 -4.51 -4.01 17.93
CA TRP A 6 -5.52 -5.07 17.81
C TRP A 6 -4.95 -6.50 17.88
N ARG A 7 -3.62 -6.67 17.69
CA ARG A 7 -2.95 -7.97 17.71
C ARG A 7 -2.23 -8.29 19.02
N CYS A 8 -1.53 -7.32 19.61
CA CYS A 8 -0.72 -7.55 20.81
C CYS A 8 -1.18 -6.79 22.05
N HIS A 9 -2.24 -5.98 21.94
CA HIS A 9 -2.84 -5.21 23.03
C HIS A 9 -1.93 -4.17 23.70
N THR A 10 -0.75 -3.88 23.14
CA THR A 10 0.09 -2.75 23.58
C THR A 10 -0.60 -1.42 23.29
N ALA A 11 -0.54 -0.48 24.23
CA ALA A 11 -1.05 0.87 24.04
C ALA A 11 -0.34 1.57 22.88
N LEU A 12 -1.11 2.22 22.00
CA LEU A 12 -0.56 2.90 20.81
C LEU A 12 -0.12 4.32 21.13
N LEU A 13 0.78 4.87 20.31
CA LEU A 13 1.18 6.27 20.35
C LEU A 13 1.01 6.87 18.97
N TYR A 14 0.40 8.05 18.88
CA TYR A 14 0.41 8.83 17.65
C TYR A 14 1.81 9.39 17.43
N TYR A 15 2.43 9.03 16.30
CA TYR A 15 3.83 9.35 16.02
C TYR A 15 3.97 9.77 14.56
N ALA A 16 4.69 10.88 14.32
CA ALA A 16 4.98 11.37 12.98
C ALA A 16 6.12 10.53 12.36
N GLN A 17 5.82 9.87 11.25
CA GLN A 17 6.79 9.07 10.49
C GLN A 17 6.42 9.07 9.00
N PRO A 18 7.40 8.91 8.10
CA PRO A 18 7.12 8.65 6.70
C PRO A 18 6.24 7.40 6.54
N SER A 19 5.22 7.49 5.69
CA SER A 19 4.30 6.39 5.39
C SER A 19 3.66 6.63 4.03
N TRP A 20 3.32 5.56 3.34
CA TRP A 20 2.54 5.58 2.09
C TRP A 20 1.06 5.52 2.40
N TYR A 21 0.28 6.33 1.69
CA TYR A 21 -1.16 6.44 1.85
C TYR A 21 -1.88 6.27 0.52
N ILE A 22 -3.03 5.60 0.55
CA ILE A 22 -4.00 5.66 -0.53
C ILE A 22 -4.96 6.80 -0.21
N ARG A 23 -5.11 7.75 -1.15
CA ARG A 23 -5.99 8.91 -1.00
C ARG A 23 -7.47 8.53 -1.15
N THR A 24 -7.99 7.71 -0.23
CA THR A 24 -9.38 7.25 -0.22
C THR A 24 -10.36 8.39 -0.01
N THR A 25 -9.94 9.49 0.62
CA THR A 25 -10.76 10.70 0.77
C THR A 25 -11.20 11.30 -0.57
N ALA A 26 -10.41 11.13 -1.64
CA ALA A 26 -10.76 11.61 -2.99
C ALA A 26 -12.00 10.92 -3.58
N ILE A 27 -12.34 9.72 -3.09
CA ILE A 27 -13.46 8.91 -3.59
C ILE A 27 -14.55 8.71 -2.53
N LYS A 28 -14.53 9.47 -1.44
CA LYS A 28 -15.48 9.33 -0.32
C LYS A 28 -16.95 9.32 -0.78
N ASP A 29 -17.34 10.26 -1.64
CA ASP A 29 -18.73 10.36 -2.11
C ASP A 29 -19.12 9.13 -2.93
N ARG A 30 -18.20 8.59 -3.72
CA ARG A 30 -18.42 7.35 -4.46
C ARG A 30 -18.58 6.15 -3.52
N LEU A 31 -17.78 6.07 -2.46
CA LEU A 31 -17.92 5.00 -1.45
C LEU A 31 -19.30 5.03 -0.78
N LEU A 32 -19.81 6.21 -0.45
CA LEU A 32 -21.17 6.39 0.10
C LEU A 32 -22.25 5.98 -0.91
N GLN A 33 -22.11 6.38 -2.18
CA GLN A 33 -23.05 5.98 -3.24
C GLN A 33 -23.12 4.46 -3.44
N GLU A 34 -21.97 3.77 -3.41
CA GLU A 34 -21.96 2.30 -3.52
C GLU A 34 -22.49 1.62 -2.24
N ASN A 35 -22.26 2.22 -1.07
CA ASN A 35 -22.85 1.74 0.19
C ASN A 35 -24.39 1.79 0.17
N GLU A 36 -24.98 2.83 -0.42
CA GLU A 36 -26.44 2.95 -0.57
C GLU A 36 -27.05 1.82 -1.41
N LYS A 37 -26.37 1.41 -2.48
CA LYS A 37 -26.78 0.32 -3.35
C LYS A 37 -26.65 -1.06 -2.71
N THR A 38 -25.83 -1.18 -1.66
CA THR A 38 -25.55 -2.45 -0.99
C THR A 38 -26.69 -2.84 -0.06
N ASN A 39 -27.13 -4.09 -0.07
CA ASN A 39 -28.15 -4.57 0.86
C ASN A 39 -27.49 -5.15 2.12
N TRP A 40 -27.62 -4.45 3.25
CA TRP A 40 -26.98 -4.81 4.51
C TRP A 40 -27.94 -5.51 5.45
N PHE A 41 -27.45 -6.51 6.18
CA PHE A 41 -28.21 -7.16 7.24
C PHE A 41 -27.40 -7.16 8.55
N PRO A 42 -27.88 -6.51 9.63
CA PRO A 42 -29.11 -5.70 9.71
C PRO A 42 -28.99 -4.34 8.99
N ASP A 43 -30.13 -3.76 8.61
CA ASP A 43 -30.22 -2.47 7.89
C ASP A 43 -29.47 -1.34 8.59
N SER A 44 -29.42 -1.37 9.93
CA SER A 44 -28.73 -0.38 10.76
C SER A 44 -27.22 -0.29 10.50
N VAL A 45 -26.60 -1.27 9.83
CA VAL A 45 -25.17 -1.21 9.49
C VAL A 45 -24.90 -0.20 8.37
N LYS A 46 -25.80 -0.12 7.37
CA LYS A 46 -25.64 0.74 6.19
C LYS A 46 -25.48 2.20 6.60
N ASN A 47 -26.43 2.71 7.38
CA ASN A 47 -26.51 4.12 7.79
C ASN A 47 -25.95 4.37 9.19
N GLY A 48 -25.59 3.32 9.92
CA GLY A 48 -24.94 3.39 11.22
C GLY A 48 -23.47 3.01 11.10
N ARG A 49 -23.05 1.91 11.75
CA ARG A 49 -21.63 1.53 11.93
C ARG A 49 -20.72 1.75 10.70
N PHE A 50 -21.12 1.26 9.52
CA PHE A 50 -20.27 1.37 8.33
C PHE A 50 -20.46 2.72 7.61
N GLY A 51 -21.69 3.22 7.52
CA GLY A 51 -21.98 4.55 6.98
C GLY A 51 -21.26 5.68 7.73
N ASP A 52 -21.30 5.65 9.07
CA ASP A 52 -20.59 6.61 9.93
C ASP A 52 -19.07 6.53 9.74
N TRP A 53 -18.54 5.33 9.53
CA TRP A 53 -17.12 5.12 9.23
C TRP A 53 -16.73 5.74 7.88
N LEU A 54 -17.55 5.53 6.83
CA LEU A 54 -17.35 6.16 5.52
C LEU A 54 -17.49 7.69 5.56
N ASN A 55 -18.44 8.20 6.36
CA ASN A 55 -18.64 9.64 6.56
C ASN A 55 -17.43 10.31 7.21
N ASN A 56 -16.65 9.58 7.99
CA ASN A 56 -15.42 10.05 8.63
C ASN A 56 -14.17 9.42 8.00
N ASN A 57 -14.26 8.99 6.74
CA ASN A 57 -13.15 8.33 6.06
C ASN A 57 -11.89 9.21 6.07
N VAL A 58 -10.78 8.59 6.42
CA VAL A 58 -9.42 9.15 6.39
C VAL A 58 -8.59 8.40 5.36
N ASP A 59 -7.56 9.04 4.83
CA ASP A 59 -6.65 8.38 3.89
C ASP A 59 -6.04 7.13 4.53
N TRP A 60 -6.00 6.05 3.76
CA TRP A 60 -5.59 4.75 4.27
C TRP A 60 -4.07 4.67 4.33
N ALA A 61 -3.52 4.61 5.55
CA ALA A 61 -2.12 4.28 5.79
C ALA A 61 -1.83 2.84 5.31
N LEU A 62 -1.20 2.71 4.14
CA LEU A 62 -1.00 1.45 3.44
C LEU A 62 0.29 0.73 3.87
N SER A 63 1.39 1.46 3.97
CA SER A 63 2.70 0.86 4.22
C SER A 63 2.83 0.28 5.63
N ARG A 64 3.58 -0.81 5.75
CA ARG A 64 3.93 -1.46 7.01
C ARG A 64 5.44 -1.71 7.06
N ASN A 65 6.05 -1.33 8.17
CA ASN A 65 7.44 -1.68 8.49
C ASN A 65 7.51 -3.11 9.04
N ARG A 66 7.37 -4.10 8.14
CA ARG A 66 7.35 -5.54 8.44
C ARG A 66 8.12 -6.32 7.39
N TYR A 67 8.40 -7.59 7.67
CA TYR A 67 9.17 -8.47 6.79
C TYR A 67 8.29 -9.37 5.92
N TRP A 68 7.19 -9.90 6.49
CA TRP A 68 6.29 -10.83 5.79
C TRP A 68 4.99 -10.14 5.37
N GLY A 69 4.79 -10.02 4.06
CA GLY A 69 3.64 -9.39 3.41
C GLY A 69 3.97 -9.04 1.96
N THR A 70 2.97 -8.64 1.17
CA THR A 70 3.17 -8.22 -0.22
C THR A 70 4.10 -7.00 -0.28
N PRO A 71 5.26 -7.07 -0.94
CA PRO A 71 6.19 -5.94 -1.01
C PRO A 71 5.57 -4.77 -1.78
N LEU A 72 5.76 -3.54 -1.29
CA LEU A 72 5.31 -2.35 -2.00
C LEU A 72 6.18 -2.19 -3.28
N PRO A 73 5.59 -2.22 -4.49
CA PRO A 73 6.35 -2.33 -5.74
C PRO A 73 6.81 -0.95 -6.25
N ILE A 74 7.45 -0.18 -5.36
CA ILE A 74 7.97 1.15 -5.66
C ILE A 74 9.49 1.13 -5.51
N TRP A 75 10.17 1.53 -6.57
CA TRP A 75 11.62 1.76 -6.58
C TRP A 75 11.89 3.26 -6.51
N ARG A 76 12.90 3.64 -5.73
CA ARG A 76 13.30 5.01 -5.50
C ARG A 76 14.81 5.16 -5.68
N CYS A 77 15.23 6.14 -6.47
CA CYS A 77 16.64 6.54 -6.58
C CYS A 77 17.02 7.57 -5.51
N GLU A 78 18.30 7.92 -5.41
CA GLU A 78 18.80 8.89 -4.43
C GLU A 78 18.14 10.28 -4.56
N ASP A 79 17.82 10.71 -5.79
CA ASP A 79 17.07 11.94 -6.08
C ASP A 79 15.55 11.89 -5.77
N ASN A 80 15.07 10.82 -5.13
CA ASN A 80 13.66 10.59 -4.78
C ASN A 80 12.69 10.43 -5.96
N HIS A 81 13.16 10.22 -7.19
CA HIS A 81 12.28 9.78 -8.27
C HIS A 81 11.71 8.40 -7.97
N LEU A 82 10.42 8.21 -8.28
CA LEU A 82 9.67 7.01 -7.96
C LEU A 82 9.30 6.27 -9.24
N THR A 83 9.56 4.98 -9.30
CA THR A 83 9.07 4.07 -10.35
C THR A 83 8.16 3.03 -9.69
N CYS A 84 6.90 3.00 -10.08
CA CYS A 84 5.95 1.98 -9.63
C CYS A 84 5.88 0.87 -10.67
N VAL A 85 6.26 -0.35 -10.29
CA VAL A 85 6.34 -1.48 -11.22
C VAL A 85 5.09 -2.35 -11.09
N GLY A 86 4.37 -2.53 -12.19
CA GLY A 86 3.07 -3.21 -12.25
C GLY A 86 3.14 -4.70 -12.56
N SER A 87 4.28 -5.23 -13.03
CA SER A 87 4.39 -6.65 -13.38
C SER A 87 5.82 -7.19 -13.39
N ARG A 88 5.96 -8.52 -13.39
CA ARG A 88 7.27 -9.17 -13.62
C ARG A 88 7.81 -8.94 -15.03
N ALA A 89 6.94 -8.79 -16.02
CA ALA A 89 7.36 -8.47 -17.39
C ALA A 89 8.01 -7.08 -17.43
N GLU A 90 7.42 -6.10 -16.76
CA GLU A 90 8.00 -4.76 -16.61
C GLU A 90 9.32 -4.80 -15.82
N LEU A 91 9.43 -5.61 -14.76
CA LEU A 91 10.72 -5.84 -14.09
C LEU A 91 11.78 -6.42 -15.04
N THR A 92 11.42 -7.38 -15.90
CA THR A 92 12.33 -7.93 -16.91
C THR A 92 12.81 -6.85 -17.88
N GLU A 93 11.91 -5.97 -18.32
CA GLU A 93 12.25 -4.85 -19.22
C GLU A 93 13.19 -3.85 -18.54
N LEU A 94 12.91 -3.48 -17.29
CA LEU A 94 13.70 -2.51 -16.52
C LEU A 94 15.08 -3.03 -16.14
N THR A 95 15.19 -4.32 -15.79
CA THR A 95 16.47 -4.94 -15.38
C THR A 95 17.29 -5.47 -16.55
N GLY A 96 16.67 -5.68 -17.72
CA GLY A 96 17.30 -6.33 -18.87
C GLY A 96 17.60 -7.82 -18.66
N THR A 97 17.05 -8.45 -17.62
CA THR A 97 17.26 -9.86 -17.27
C THR A 97 15.93 -10.54 -16.99
N ASP A 98 15.81 -11.85 -17.26
CA ASP A 98 14.54 -12.55 -17.07
C ASP A 98 14.16 -12.69 -15.59
N GLN A 99 13.12 -11.97 -15.18
CA GLN A 99 12.55 -11.99 -13.82
C GLN A 99 11.31 -12.89 -13.69
N SER A 100 10.97 -13.69 -14.70
CA SER A 100 9.76 -14.53 -14.69
C SER A 100 9.75 -15.55 -13.53
N GLY A 101 10.92 -16.11 -13.21
CA GLY A 101 11.10 -17.09 -12.13
C GLY A 101 11.33 -16.50 -10.73
N LEU A 102 11.37 -15.18 -10.60
CA LEU A 102 11.62 -14.50 -9.32
C LEU A 102 10.50 -14.80 -8.30
N ASP A 103 10.89 -15.13 -7.07
CA ASP A 103 9.98 -15.04 -5.91
C ASP A 103 9.82 -13.57 -5.53
N PRO A 104 8.62 -12.97 -5.65
CA PRO A 104 8.43 -11.54 -5.47
C PRO A 104 8.32 -11.14 -4.00
N HIS A 105 8.60 -12.06 -3.05
CA HIS A 105 8.64 -11.76 -1.62
C HIS A 105 10.00 -11.23 -1.19
N ARG A 106 10.02 -10.58 -0.02
CA ARG A 106 11.26 -10.29 0.70
C ARG A 106 11.88 -11.60 1.19
N PRO A 107 13.21 -11.78 1.14
CA PRO A 107 14.20 -10.77 0.79
C PRO A 107 14.50 -10.65 -0.72
N PHE A 108 14.07 -11.60 -1.55
CA PHE A 108 14.52 -11.74 -2.94
C PHE A 108 14.22 -10.51 -3.81
N ILE A 109 13.03 -9.93 -3.67
CA ILE A 109 12.65 -8.71 -4.42
C ILE A 109 13.46 -7.47 -4.00
N ASP A 110 14.05 -7.47 -2.80
CA ASP A 110 14.85 -6.34 -2.31
C ASP A 110 16.21 -6.24 -3.02
N GLU A 111 16.68 -7.33 -3.64
CA GLU A 111 17.95 -7.38 -4.39
C GLU A 111 17.81 -6.86 -5.83
N ILE A 112 16.57 -6.67 -6.31
CA ILE A 112 16.31 -6.21 -7.67
C ILE A 112 16.46 -4.70 -7.74
N THR A 113 17.39 -4.24 -8.58
CA THR A 113 17.67 -2.84 -8.87
C THR A 113 17.71 -2.61 -10.37
N PHE A 114 17.55 -1.34 -10.77
CA PHE A 114 17.67 -0.91 -12.17
C PHE A 114 17.98 0.59 -12.24
N THR A 115 18.44 1.06 -13.40
CA THR A 115 18.66 2.50 -13.63
C THR A 115 17.34 3.26 -13.57
N CYS A 116 17.32 4.38 -12.84
CA CYS A 116 16.16 5.24 -12.70
C CYS A 116 15.52 5.57 -14.07
N THR A 117 14.20 5.49 -14.14
CA THR A 117 13.42 5.72 -15.37
C THR A 117 13.20 7.20 -15.70
N HIS A 118 13.57 8.10 -14.79
CA HIS A 118 13.39 9.54 -14.99
C HIS A 118 14.40 10.09 -16.02
N GLU A 119 13.93 11.01 -16.88
CA GLU A 119 14.79 11.65 -17.88
C GLU A 119 16.02 12.29 -17.23
N ASN A 120 17.19 12.07 -17.85
CA ASN A 120 18.50 12.56 -17.40
C ASN A 120 18.96 12.06 -16.01
N CYS A 121 18.29 11.04 -15.44
CA CYS A 121 18.74 10.37 -14.23
C CYS A 121 19.46 9.07 -14.58
N GLN A 122 20.70 8.90 -14.12
CA GLN A 122 21.50 7.68 -14.29
C GLN A 122 21.74 6.94 -12.96
N LEU A 123 21.05 7.37 -11.91
CA LEU A 123 21.15 6.78 -10.58
C LEU A 123 20.47 5.43 -10.53
N GLU A 124 20.96 4.54 -9.68
CA GLU A 124 20.31 3.26 -9.40
C GLU A 124 19.09 3.47 -8.50
N ALA A 125 18.00 2.75 -8.82
CA ALA A 125 16.78 2.76 -8.04
C ALA A 125 16.68 1.47 -7.20
N TYR A 126 16.32 1.63 -5.93
CA TYR A 126 16.15 0.55 -4.96
C TYR A 126 14.71 0.48 -4.50
N ARG A 127 14.18 -0.73 -4.26
CA ARG A 127 12.83 -0.90 -3.72
C ARG A 127 12.73 -0.24 -2.35
N VAL A 128 11.62 0.45 -2.09
CA VAL A 128 11.31 0.96 -0.74
C VAL A 128 11.10 -0.23 0.22
N PRO A 129 11.51 -0.15 1.50
CA PRO A 129 11.56 -1.33 2.36
C PRO A 129 10.18 -1.84 2.82
N GLU A 130 9.14 -1.02 2.70
CA GLU A 130 7.82 -1.31 3.24
C GLU A 130 7.10 -2.45 2.52
N VAL A 131 6.26 -3.16 3.27
CA VAL A 131 5.27 -4.10 2.74
C VAL A 131 3.86 -3.49 2.87
N ILE A 132 2.91 -4.08 2.17
CA ILE A 132 1.52 -3.63 2.12
C ILE A 132 0.75 -4.11 3.36
N ASP A 133 -0.27 -3.34 3.77
CA ASP A 133 -1.24 -3.72 4.79
C ASP A 133 -2.03 -4.98 4.37
N ALA A 134 -2.13 -5.98 5.25
CA ALA A 134 -2.77 -7.26 4.92
C ALA A 134 -4.27 -7.15 4.58
N TRP A 135 -4.92 -6.05 4.99
CA TRP A 135 -6.30 -5.75 4.58
C TRP A 135 -6.43 -5.37 3.10
N TYR A 136 -5.35 -4.89 2.49
CA TYR A 136 -5.28 -4.68 1.04
C TYR A 136 -5.26 -6.03 0.31
N ASP A 137 -4.40 -6.95 0.75
CA ASP A 137 -4.33 -8.31 0.18
C ASP A 137 -5.68 -9.05 0.29
N SER A 138 -6.43 -8.81 1.36
CA SER A 138 -7.75 -9.42 1.57
C SER A 138 -8.84 -8.79 0.69
N GLY A 139 -8.61 -7.58 0.17
CA GLY A 139 -9.57 -6.81 -0.62
C GLY A 139 -9.32 -6.84 -2.13
N SER A 140 -8.13 -7.25 -2.58
CA SER A 140 -7.73 -7.39 -3.99
C SER A 140 -8.21 -8.69 -4.61
#